data_AF-Q2B8M7-F1
#
_entry.id   AF-Q2B8M7-F1
#
_cell.length_a   1.000
_cell.length_b   1.000
_cell.length_c   1.000
_cell.angle_alpha   90.00
_cell.angle_beta   90.00
_cell.angle_gamma   90.00
#
_symmetry.space_group_name_H-M   'P 1'
#
loop_
_entity.id
_entity.type
_entity.pdbx_description
1 polymer ?
#
loop_
_entity_poly.entity_id
_entity_poly.type
_entity_poly.pdbx_seq_one_letter_code
_entity_poly.pdbx_strand_id
1 'polypeptide(L)'
;MSIYRSKYRKKNEESSVNTYTFYYYTRTKNIVEENGKSDLFLFAGITKKTFQSIGSGIRKQIKPVYSKILETPLEKAPLYTHKIPSGTISIKVSKNDMDTLIQKSEYDPSLIFTYEYKKKLR
;
A
#
# COMPACT_ATOMS: atom_id res chain seq x y z
N MET A 1 31.20 34.89 47.05
CA MET A 1 29.75 35.23 46.98
C MET A 1 29.60 36.26 45.87
N SER A 2 28.73 36.17 44.87
CA SER A 2 27.60 35.31 44.57
C SER A 2 27.51 35.18 43.05
N ILE A 3 27.21 33.97 42.59
CA ILE A 3 27.17 33.52 41.21
C ILE A 3 25.88 34.06 40.57
N TYR A 4 25.99 34.90 39.54
CA TYR A 4 24.82 35.32 38.75
C TYR A 4 24.31 34.14 37.91
N ARG A 5 23.17 33.60 38.36
CA ARG A 5 22.45 32.46 37.80
C ARG A 5 22.01 32.71 36.36
N SER A 6 22.28 31.71 35.53
CA SER A 6 21.84 31.57 34.15
C SER A 6 20.33 31.74 33.99
N LYS A 7 19.90 32.55 33.01
CA LYS A 7 18.54 32.50 32.44
C LYS A 7 18.59 31.98 31.00
N TYR A 8 19.10 30.76 30.81
CA TYR A 8 18.76 30.00 29.61
C TYR A 8 17.38 29.38 29.81
N ARG A 9 16.34 30.14 29.47
CA ARG A 9 14.99 29.61 29.29
C ARG A 9 15.03 28.76 28.02
N LYS A 10 15.43 27.48 28.14
CA LYS A 10 15.20 26.49 27.08
C LYS A 10 13.70 26.48 26.84
N LYS A 11 13.29 27.11 25.75
CA LYS A 11 11.96 26.94 25.16
C LYS A 11 11.89 25.44 24.88
N ASN A 12 11.09 24.71 25.65
CA ASN A 12 10.71 23.35 25.26
C ASN A 12 9.94 23.53 23.95
N GLU A 13 10.66 23.47 22.83
CA GLU A 13 10.06 23.06 21.57
C GLU A 13 9.61 21.63 21.83
N GLU A 14 8.36 21.48 22.29
CA GLU A 14 7.63 20.24 22.11
C GLU A 14 7.69 19.96 20.62
N SER A 15 8.65 19.12 20.23
CA SER A 15 8.79 18.62 18.87
C SER A 15 7.53 17.86 18.57
N SER A 16 6.55 18.55 17.98
CA SER A 16 5.25 18.00 17.66
C SER A 16 5.47 16.83 16.69
N VAL A 17 5.09 15.64 17.15
CA VAL A 17 5.20 14.42 16.37
C VAL A 17 4.03 14.40 15.41
N ASN A 18 4.22 14.90 14.19
CA ASN A 18 3.21 14.79 13.13
C ASN A 18 3.33 13.40 12.49
N THR A 19 2.20 12.68 12.43
CA THR A 19 2.12 11.36 11.81
C THR A 19 1.18 11.40 10.61
N TYR A 20 1.68 11.07 9.42
CA TYR A 20 0.92 10.98 8.19
C TYR A 20 0.87 9.53 7.70
N THR A 21 -0.33 9.02 7.43
CA THR A 21 -0.53 7.65 6.95
C THR A 21 -1.17 7.66 5.56
N PHE A 22 -0.60 6.89 4.64
CA PHE A 22 -1.14 6.67 3.31
C PHE A 22 -1.27 5.17 3.02
N TYR A 23 -2.28 4.81 2.24
CA TYR A 23 -2.54 3.44 1.82
C TYR A 23 -2.36 3.34 0.32
N TYR A 24 -1.69 2.28 -0.13
CA TYR A 24 -1.42 2.04 -1.54
C TYR A 24 -1.91 0.65 -1.92
N TYR A 25 -2.82 0.59 -2.89
CA TYR A 25 -3.16 -0.65 -3.56
C TYR A 25 -2.20 -0.84 -4.74
N THR A 26 -1.66 -2.04 -4.87
CA THR A 26 -0.76 -2.43 -5.97
C THR A 26 -1.27 -3.71 -6.58
N ARG A 27 -1.28 -3.79 -7.90
CA ARG A 27 -1.59 -5.02 -8.63
C ARG A 27 -0.62 -5.21 -9.77
N THR A 28 -0.07 -6.42 -9.88
CA THR A 28 0.81 -6.84 -10.96
C THR A 28 0.17 -8.02 -11.66
N LYS A 29 -0.02 -7.93 -12.98
CA LYS A 29 -0.29 -9.07 -13.83
C LYS A 29 0.91 -9.28 -14.75
N ASN A 30 1.42 -10.50 -14.79
CA ASN A 30 2.45 -10.90 -15.73
C ASN A 30 2.11 -12.29 -16.31
N ILE A 31 2.54 -12.54 -17.54
CA ILE A 31 2.53 -13.88 -18.12
C ILE A 31 4.01 -14.28 -18.23
N VAL A 32 4.36 -15.39 -17.61
CA VAL A 32 5.73 -15.91 -17.59
C VAL A 32 5.76 -17.11 -18.52
N GLU A 33 6.68 -17.11 -19.48
CA GLU A 33 6.87 -18.21 -20.43
C GLU A 33 8.18 -18.94 -20.10
N GLU A 34 8.08 -20.20 -19.68
CA GLU A 34 9.24 -21.06 -19.42
C GLU A 34 9.03 -22.44 -20.07
N ASN A 35 10.02 -22.90 -20.83
CA ASN A 35 10.02 -24.24 -21.45
C ASN A 35 8.75 -24.57 -22.26
N GLY A 36 8.19 -23.58 -22.95
CA GLY A 36 6.98 -23.74 -23.77
C GLY A 36 5.67 -23.78 -22.97
N LYS A 37 5.70 -23.54 -21.66
CA LYS A 37 4.52 -23.37 -20.81
C LYS A 37 4.37 -21.91 -20.43
N SER A 38 3.14 -21.40 -20.54
CA SER A 38 2.79 -20.04 -20.14
C SER A 38 2.02 -20.09 -18.82
N ASP A 39 2.55 -19.43 -17.79
CA ASP A 39 1.91 -19.28 -16.49
C ASP A 39 1.45 -17.83 -16.29
N LEU A 40 0.25 -17.67 -15.74
CA LEU A 40 -0.25 -16.40 -15.27
C LEU A 40 0.24 -16.15 -13.84
N PHE A 41 0.94 -15.04 -13.65
CA PHE A 41 1.25 -14.47 -12.34
C PHE A 41 0.38 -13.24 -12.09
N LEU A 42 -0.41 -13.27 -11.02
CA LEU A 42 -1.27 -12.17 -10.62
C LEU A 42 -1.11 -11.90 -9.12
N PHE A 43 -0.50 -10.77 -8.80
CA PHE A 43 -0.35 -10.26 -7.44
C PHE A 43 -1.27 -9.06 -7.23
N ALA A 44 -1.90 -8.98 -6.07
CA ALA A 44 -2.53 -7.76 -5.60
C ALA A 44 -2.33 -7.59 -4.10
N GLY A 45 -2.07 -6.37 -3.66
CA GLY A 45 -1.81 -6.10 -2.25
C GLY A 45 -1.95 -4.65 -1.86
N ILE A 46 -2.05 -4.44 -0.55
CA ILE A 46 -2.24 -3.16 0.10
C ILE A 46 -1.07 -2.92 1.05
N THR A 47 -0.43 -1.76 0.93
CA THR A 47 0.63 -1.32 1.82
C THR A 47 0.24 -0.04 2.55
N LYS A 48 0.54 0.01 3.85
CA LYS A 48 0.44 1.20 4.70
C LYS A 48 1.81 1.86 4.77
N LYS A 49 1.89 3.13 4.38
CA LYS A 49 3.09 3.97 4.50
C LYS A 49 2.83 5.04 5.56
N THR A 50 3.62 5.01 6.63
CA THR A 50 3.56 5.97 7.74
C THR A 50 4.80 6.85 7.71
N PHE A 51 4.62 8.16 7.81
CA PHE A 51 5.67 9.16 7.97
C PHE A 51 5.50 9.82 9.33
N GLN A 52 6.56 9.86 10.12
CA GLN A 52 6.56 10.44 11.46
C GLN A 52 7.66 11.50 11.53
N SER A 53 7.31 12.77 11.80
CA SER A 53 8.29 13.82 12.07
C SER A 53 8.77 13.72 13.52
N ILE A 54 10.08 13.71 13.73
CA ILE A 54 10.71 13.69 15.06
C ILE A 54 11.84 14.71 15.04
N GLY A 55 11.63 15.89 15.64
CA GLY A 55 12.55 17.02 15.50
C GLY A 55 12.72 17.41 14.03
N SER A 56 13.96 17.42 13.53
CA SER A 56 14.30 17.68 12.12
C SER A 56 14.24 16.43 11.21
N GLY A 57 14.03 15.24 11.77
CA GLY A 57 14.04 13.98 11.03
C GLY A 57 12.66 13.49 10.60
N ILE A 58 12.61 12.70 9.52
CA ILE A 58 11.42 11.97 9.08
C ILE A 58 11.70 10.47 9.18
N ARG A 59 10.95 9.77 10.03
CA ARG A 59 10.95 8.30 10.06
C ARG A 59 9.87 7.78 9.13
N LYS A 60 10.28 6.90 8.19
CA LYS A 60 9.37 6.23 7.25
C LYS A 60 9.20 4.77 7.65
N GLN A 61 7.96 4.30 7.68
CA GLN A 61 7.62 2.90 7.86
C GLN A 61 6.70 2.44 6.74
N ILE A 62 6.99 1.29 6.14
CA ILE A 62 6.12 0.62 5.17
C ILE A 62 5.74 -0.73 5.78
N LYS A 63 4.44 -1.02 5.85
CA LYS A 63 3.92 -2.32 6.29
C LYS A 63 2.97 -2.89 5.24
N PRO A 64 3.11 -4.16 4.81
CA PRO A 64 2.04 -4.84 4.11
C PRO A 64 0.84 -5.00 5.05
N VAL A 65 -0.36 -4.78 4.53
CA VAL A 65 -1.62 -4.91 5.28
C VAL A 65 -2.34 -6.17 4.85
N TYR A 66 -2.44 -6.39 3.54
CA TYR A 66 -3.14 -7.53 2.95
C TYR A 66 -2.57 -7.79 1.56
N SER A 67 -2.48 -9.06 1.17
CA SER A 67 -2.05 -9.43 -0.18
C SER A 67 -2.60 -10.78 -0.59
N LYS A 68 -2.79 -10.96 -1.89
CA LYS A 68 -3.11 -12.23 -2.54
C LYS A 68 -2.25 -12.41 -3.77
N ILE A 69 -1.96 -13.68 -4.04
CA ILE A 69 -1.24 -14.14 -5.22
C ILE A 69 -2.09 -15.22 -5.87
N LEU A 70 -2.17 -15.18 -7.18
CA LEU A 70 -2.69 -16.24 -8.03
C LEU A 70 -1.60 -16.59 -9.04
N GLU A 71 -1.15 -17.83 -8.98
CA GLU A 71 -0.20 -18.43 -9.91
C GLU A 71 -0.87 -19.67 -10.50
N THR A 72 -1.04 -19.69 -11.82
CA THR A 72 -1.73 -20.79 -12.49
C THR A 72 -1.29 -20.88 -13.95
N PRO A 73 -1.27 -22.07 -14.56
CA PRO A 73 -1.16 -22.20 -16.00
C PRO A 73 -2.20 -21.32 -16.70
N LEU A 74 -1.79 -20.66 -17.78
CA LEU A 74 -2.63 -19.71 -18.51
C LEU A 74 -3.93 -20.37 -18.99
N GLU A 75 -3.88 -21.66 -19.35
CA GLU A 75 -5.04 -22.47 -19.76
C GLU A 75 -6.09 -22.65 -18.66
N LYS A 76 -5.67 -22.57 -17.39
CA LYS A 76 -6.53 -22.72 -16.20
C LYS A 76 -6.84 -21.37 -15.54
N ALA A 77 -6.45 -20.27 -16.17
CA ALA A 77 -6.66 -18.94 -15.62
C ALA A 77 -8.16 -18.63 -15.50
N PRO A 78 -8.63 -18.09 -14.35
CA PRO A 78 -10.01 -17.66 -14.20
C PRO A 78 -10.39 -16.60 -15.24
N LEU A 79 -11.65 -16.64 -15.72
CA LEU A 79 -12.11 -15.76 -16.80
C LEU A 79 -11.93 -14.26 -16.53
N TYR A 80 -12.04 -13.84 -15.26
CA TYR A 80 -11.86 -12.43 -14.89
C TYR A 80 -10.44 -11.91 -15.18
N THR A 81 -9.44 -12.81 -15.25
CA THR A 81 -8.04 -12.43 -15.47
C THR A 81 -7.79 -11.91 -16.89
N HIS A 82 -8.62 -12.27 -17.87
CA HIS A 82 -8.51 -11.75 -19.24
C HIS A 82 -8.87 -10.27 -19.35
N LYS A 83 -9.75 -9.79 -18.46
CA LYS A 83 -10.13 -8.36 -18.40
C LYS A 83 -9.09 -7.49 -17.71
N ILE A 84 -8.15 -8.12 -17.00
CA ILE A 84 -7.08 -7.43 -16.28
C ILE A 84 -5.94 -7.12 -17.26
N PRO A 85 -5.56 -5.84 -17.47
CA PRO A 85 -4.40 -5.51 -18.28
C PRO A 85 -3.11 -5.97 -17.59
N SER A 86 -2.15 -6.43 -18.40
CA SER A 86 -0.80 -6.78 -17.95
C SER A 86 -0.05 -5.54 -17.45
N GLY A 87 0.95 -5.77 -16.59
CA GLY A 87 1.76 -4.72 -15.98
C GLY A 87 1.44 -4.50 -14.51
N THR A 88 2.10 -3.48 -13.94
CA THR A 88 1.96 -3.11 -12.52
C THR A 88 1.26 -1.76 -12.40
N ILE A 89 0.21 -1.71 -11.60
CA ILE A 89 -0.42 -0.46 -11.16
C ILE A 89 -0.18 -0.27 -9.67
N SER A 90 0.04 0.97 -9.25
CA SER A 90 0.09 1.36 -7.85
C SER A 90 -0.66 2.67 -7.66
N ILE A 91 -1.67 2.66 -6.80
CA ILE A 91 -2.57 3.79 -6.60
C ILE A 91 -2.78 4.04 -5.12
N LYS A 92 -2.89 5.32 -4.76
CA LYS A 92 -3.24 5.72 -3.40
C LYS A 92 -4.74 5.52 -3.20
N VAL A 93 -5.10 4.79 -2.14
CA VAL A 93 -6.50 4.52 -1.76
C VAL A 93 -6.82 5.18 -0.43
N SER A 94 -8.09 5.48 -0.20
CA SER A 94 -8.53 5.96 1.11
C SER A 94 -8.52 4.82 2.13
N LYS A 95 -8.54 5.15 3.42
CA LYS A 95 -8.68 4.13 4.48
C LYS A 95 -9.99 3.34 4.30
N ASN A 96 -11.09 4.03 3.99
CA ASN A 96 -12.39 3.39 3.82
C ASN A 96 -12.42 2.41 2.62
N ASP A 97 -11.83 2.81 1.49
CA ASP A 97 -11.72 1.92 0.32
C ASP A 97 -10.86 0.70 0.62
N MET A 98 -9.78 0.90 1.38
CA MET A 98 -8.88 -0.16 1.83
C MET A 98 -9.58 -1.16 2.75
N ASP A 99 -10.26 -0.68 3.79
CA ASP A 99 -11.02 -1.52 4.72
C ASP A 99 -12.13 -2.30 3.97
N THR A 100 -12.86 -1.61 3.08
CA THR A 100 -13.92 -2.23 2.24
C THR A 100 -13.36 -3.29 1.31
N LEU A 101 -12.23 -3.01 0.66
CA LEU A 101 -11.60 -3.95 -0.27
C LEU A 101 -11.10 -5.19 0.46
N ILE A 102 -10.46 -5.03 1.62
CA ILE A 102 -10.00 -6.15 2.45
C ILE A 102 -11.18 -7.02 2.85
N GLN A 103 -12.20 -6.42 3.46
CA GLN A 103 -13.39 -7.15 3.92
C GLN A 103 -14.05 -7.94 2.80
N LYS A 104 -14.28 -7.31 1.63
CA LYS A 104 -14.87 -7.99 0.48
C LYS A 104 -13.98 -9.12 -0.05
N SER A 105 -12.67 -8.93 -0.01
CA SER A 105 -11.70 -9.93 -0.51
C SER A 105 -11.50 -11.12 0.41
N GLU A 106 -11.90 -11.02 1.69
CA GLU A 106 -11.98 -12.18 2.59
C GLU A 106 -13.10 -13.14 2.18
N TYR A 107 -14.22 -12.62 1.67
CA TYR A 107 -15.32 -13.44 1.15
C TYR A 107 -15.08 -13.91 -0.29
N ASP A 108 -14.60 -13.02 -1.16
CA ASP A 108 -14.29 -13.32 -2.56
C ASP A 108 -12.91 -12.79 -2.94
N PRO A 109 -11.87 -13.65 -2.93
CA PRO A 109 -10.51 -13.26 -3.28
C PRO A 109 -10.34 -12.68 -4.69
N SER A 110 -11.29 -12.89 -5.61
CA SER A 110 -11.19 -12.30 -6.96
C SER A 110 -11.35 -10.78 -6.96
N LEU A 111 -12.00 -10.22 -5.94
CA LEU A 111 -12.28 -8.79 -5.83
C LEU A 111 -11.03 -7.95 -5.62
N ILE A 112 -9.99 -8.48 -4.96
CA ILE A 112 -8.74 -7.73 -4.82
C ILE A 112 -8.02 -7.56 -6.16
N PHE A 113 -8.14 -8.52 -7.08
CA PHE A 113 -7.48 -8.45 -8.38
C PHE A 113 -8.22 -7.57 -9.40
N THR A 114 -9.53 -7.45 -9.22
CA THR A 114 -10.43 -6.73 -10.13
C THR A 114 -10.80 -5.33 -9.62
N TYR A 115 -10.18 -4.87 -8.53
CA TYR A 115 -10.44 -3.54 -7.99
C TYR A 115 -10.19 -2.43 -9.02
N GLU A 116 -11.26 -1.76 -9.42
CA GLU A 116 -11.24 -0.59 -10.28
C GLU A 116 -11.31 0.68 -9.42
N TYR A 117 -10.21 1.45 -9.43
CA TYR A 117 -10.21 2.75 -8.80
C TYR A 117 -10.91 3.77 -9.67
N LYS A 118 -12.17 4.06 -9.34
CA LYS A 118 -12.89 5.21 -9.88
C LYS A 118 -12.31 6.47 -9.25
N LYS A 119 -11.29 7.05 -9.89
CA LYS A 119 -10.84 8.41 -9.54
C LYS A 119 -12.03 9.34 -9.76
N LYS A 120 -12.66 9.82 -8.69
CA LYS A 120 -13.59 10.96 -8.80
C LYS A 120 -12.74 12.13 -9.28
N LEU A 121 -12.77 12.42 -10.59
CA LEU A 121 -12.37 13.70 -11.13
C LEU A 121 -13.29 14.72 -10.46
N ARG A 122 -12.74 15.48 -9.51
CA ARG A 122 -13.35 16.69 -8.98
C ARG A 122 -12.69 17.87 -9.68
#